data_AF-A0A7H4LV01-F1
#
_entry.id   AF-A0A7H4LV01-F1
#
_cell.length_a   1.000
_cell.length_b   1.000
_cell.length_c   1.000
_cell.angle_alpha   90.00
_cell.angle_beta   90.00
_cell.angle_gamma   90.00
#
_symmetry.space_group_name_H-M   'P 1'
#
loop_
_entity.id
_entity.type
_entity.pdbx_description
1 polymer ?
#
loop_
_entity_poly.entity_id
_entity_poly.type
_entity_poly.pdbx_seq_one_letter_code
_entity_poly.pdbx_strand_id
1 'polypeptide(L)'
;MLQFIIHDVLGTPAILVGLFSLIGLLLQKKAISDVISGTLKTIMGFVILTSGAAIIATTLTTFSQLFEHSFHIQGVVPNTDAMAALAQKNYGTATAMIMVLGMLFNIVLARITPLKYIFLTGHHTLYMSAMLAVILSVGGLTPFWVVALGAAILGAMMVVSPAILQPFTRKITGTDDLALGHFGSTGYLLSALVGKAIGKGSPSIEELKVPKSLNFLRDSSVAISLTMMILFLILVLVAGKNFVETSISGGQNFIIFAIIQSLTFAAGVWIILAGVRMVIAEIVPAFKGIADKLVKDAKPALDCPTVFRSRRMRSSSASCRVLPLVW
;
A
#
# COMPACT_ATOMS: atom_id res chain seq x y z
N MET A 1 -5.38 -14.74 -27.54
CA MET A 1 -4.20 -13.87 -27.44
C MET A 1 -4.47 -12.58 -26.67
N LEU A 2 -5.47 -11.77 -27.05
CA LEU A 2 -5.78 -10.51 -26.35
C LEU A 2 -6.23 -10.73 -24.89
N GLN A 3 -7.08 -11.73 -24.65
CA GLN A 3 -7.52 -12.14 -23.32
C GLN A 3 -6.34 -12.56 -22.42
N PHE A 4 -5.38 -13.33 -22.95
CA PHE A 4 -4.16 -13.73 -22.24
C PHE A 4 -3.30 -12.52 -21.84
N ILE A 5 -3.08 -11.58 -22.75
CA ILE A 5 -2.28 -10.37 -22.45
C ILE A 5 -2.97 -9.51 -21.39
N ILE A 6 -4.29 -9.33 -21.49
CA ILE A 6 -5.04 -8.47 -20.57
C ILE A 6 -5.19 -9.11 -19.19
N HIS A 7 -5.62 -10.37 -19.12
CA HIS A 7 -5.93 -11.02 -17.85
C HIS A 7 -4.71 -11.65 -17.17
N ASP A 8 -3.88 -12.38 -17.91
CA ASP A 8 -2.80 -13.16 -17.30
C ASP A 8 -1.50 -12.34 -17.12
N VAL A 9 -1.20 -11.44 -18.08
CA VAL A 9 0.01 -10.60 -18.03
C VAL A 9 -0.24 -9.29 -17.30
N LEU A 10 -1.19 -8.46 -17.78
CA LEU A 10 -1.47 -7.16 -17.18
C LEU A 10 -2.30 -7.27 -15.90
N GLY A 11 -3.13 -8.31 -15.76
CA GLY A 11 -3.91 -8.58 -14.57
C GLY A 11 -3.12 -9.17 -13.40
N THR A 12 -1.87 -9.59 -13.62
CA THR A 12 -0.96 -10.05 -12.56
C THR A 12 -0.01 -8.93 -12.15
N PRO A 13 -0.21 -8.24 -11.01
CA PRO A 13 0.55 -7.04 -10.67
C PRO A 13 2.06 -7.28 -10.57
N ALA A 14 2.50 -8.45 -10.10
CA ALA A 14 3.91 -8.80 -10.03
C ALA A 14 4.58 -8.82 -11.43
N ILE A 15 3.89 -9.38 -12.43
CA ILE A 15 4.37 -9.45 -13.81
C ILE A 15 4.38 -8.05 -14.43
N LEU A 16 3.32 -7.26 -14.22
CA LEU A 16 3.24 -5.89 -14.71
C LEU A 16 4.43 -5.05 -14.22
N VAL A 17 4.69 -5.07 -12.92
CA VAL A 17 5.80 -4.31 -12.32
C VAL A 17 7.17 -4.84 -12.79
N GLY A 18 7.30 -6.16 -12.99
CA GLY A 18 8.45 -6.78 -13.64
C GLY A 18 8.70 -6.28 -15.07
N LEU A 19 7.66 -6.21 -15.90
CA LEU A 19 7.74 -5.68 -17.27
C LEU A 19 8.14 -4.21 -17.29
N PHE A 20 7.63 -3.41 -16.34
CA PHE A 20 8.08 -2.03 -16.15
C PHE A 20 9.58 -1.97 -15.86
N SER A 21 10.09 -2.84 -14.99
CA SER A 21 11.51 -2.93 -14.68
C SER A 21 12.33 -3.34 -15.91
N LEU A 22 11.89 -4.38 -16.63
CA LEU A 22 12.51 -4.85 -17.87
C LEU A 22 12.65 -3.75 -18.91
N ILE A 23 11.55 -3.08 -19.24
CA ILE A 23 11.53 -1.99 -20.22
C ILE A 23 12.42 -0.84 -19.75
N GLY A 24 12.33 -0.45 -18.48
CA GLY A 24 13.14 0.63 -17.92
C GLY A 24 14.64 0.37 -17.97
N LEU A 25 15.08 -0.85 -17.68
CA LEU A 25 16.49 -1.25 -17.74
C LEU A 25 16.99 -1.39 -19.19
N LEU A 26 16.17 -1.90 -20.11
CA LEU A 26 16.48 -1.94 -21.54
C LEU A 26 16.63 -0.53 -22.13
N LEU A 27 15.76 0.41 -21.75
CA LEU A 27 15.83 1.81 -22.19
C LEU A 27 17.10 2.50 -21.68
N GLN A 28 17.62 2.08 -20.53
CA GLN A 28 18.92 2.51 -19.99
C GLN A 28 20.13 1.82 -20.62
N LYS A 29 19.91 0.88 -21.54
CA LYS A 29 20.98 0.08 -22.18
C LYS A 29 21.88 -0.62 -21.16
N LYS A 30 21.30 -1.14 -20.07
CA LYS A 30 22.02 -1.93 -19.07
C LYS A 30 22.50 -3.26 -19.66
N ALA A 31 23.48 -3.89 -19.00
CA ALA A 31 23.96 -5.21 -19.41
C ALA A 31 22.83 -6.24 -19.29
N ILE A 32 22.81 -7.24 -20.19
CA ILE A 32 21.75 -8.27 -20.22
C ILE A 32 21.60 -8.96 -18.85
N SER A 33 22.71 -9.21 -18.16
CA SER A 33 22.71 -9.78 -16.80
C SER A 33 21.93 -8.92 -15.80
N ASP A 34 22.12 -7.60 -15.84
CA ASP A 34 21.43 -6.64 -14.96
C ASP A 34 19.94 -6.56 -15.33
N VAL A 35 19.63 -6.59 -16.62
CA VAL A 35 18.24 -6.56 -17.12
C VAL A 35 17.47 -7.78 -16.62
N ILE A 36 18.03 -8.99 -16.78
CA ILE A 36 17.40 -10.24 -16.31
C ILE A 36 17.29 -10.23 -14.78
N SER A 37 18.38 -9.94 -14.08
CA SER A 37 18.42 -9.95 -12.62
C SER A 37 17.45 -8.93 -12.01
N GLY A 38 17.43 -7.71 -12.51
CA GLY A 38 16.57 -6.64 -12.01
C GLY A 38 15.09 -6.91 -12.28
N THR A 39 14.76 -7.46 -13.45
CA THR A 39 13.40 -7.90 -13.79
C THR A 39 12.92 -8.98 -12.82
N LEU A 40 13.69 -10.05 -12.64
CA LEU A 40 13.32 -11.16 -11.76
C LEU A 40 13.22 -10.72 -10.30
N LYS A 41 14.16 -9.93 -9.79
CA LYS A 41 14.11 -9.38 -8.42
C LYS A 41 12.90 -8.47 -8.22
N THR A 42 12.52 -7.70 -9.22
CA THR A 42 11.30 -6.87 -9.15
C THR A 42 10.06 -7.75 -8.98
N ILE A 43 9.92 -8.80 -9.80
CA ILE A 43 8.80 -9.76 -9.72
C ILE A 43 8.81 -10.46 -8.36
N MET A 44 9.95 -11.03 -7.96
CA MET A 44 10.10 -11.74 -6.67
C MET A 44 9.79 -10.81 -5.49
N GLY A 45 10.30 -9.58 -5.50
CA GLY A 45 10.04 -8.62 -4.44
C GLY A 45 8.55 -8.32 -4.31
N PHE A 46 7.84 -8.21 -5.43
CA PHE A 46 6.40 -7.98 -5.42
C PHE A 46 5.63 -9.21 -4.93
N VAL A 47 6.01 -10.42 -5.34
CA VAL A 47 5.43 -11.68 -4.85
C VAL A 47 5.61 -11.81 -3.33
N ILE A 48 6.79 -11.52 -2.81
CA ILE A 48 7.07 -11.50 -1.37
C ILE A 48 6.16 -10.48 -0.67
N LEU A 49 6.07 -9.26 -1.22
CA LEU A 49 5.23 -8.20 -0.67
C LEU A 49 3.76 -8.64 -0.58
N THR A 50 3.18 -9.13 -1.68
CA THR A 50 1.77 -9.57 -1.70
C THR A 50 1.52 -10.77 -0.81
N SER A 51 2.50 -11.66 -0.66
CA SER A 51 2.37 -12.81 0.26
C SER A 51 2.30 -12.35 1.72
N GLY A 52 3.14 -11.39 2.11
CA GLY A 52 3.07 -10.78 3.44
C GLY A 52 1.75 -10.05 3.68
N ALA A 53 1.25 -9.33 2.67
CA ALA A 53 -0.04 -8.66 2.72
C ALA A 53 -1.22 -9.64 2.90
N ALA A 54 -1.20 -10.77 2.20
CA ALA A 54 -2.24 -11.81 2.35
C ALA A 54 -2.26 -12.43 3.75
N ILE A 55 -1.08 -12.64 4.36
CA ILE A 55 -0.97 -13.10 5.75
C ILE A 55 -1.62 -12.09 6.69
N ILE A 56 -1.29 -10.80 6.56
CA ILE A 56 -1.89 -9.73 7.37
C ILE A 56 -3.41 -9.69 7.16
N ALA A 57 -3.88 -9.67 5.92
CA ALA A 57 -5.31 -9.62 5.59
C ALA A 57 -6.09 -10.77 6.23
N THR A 58 -5.52 -11.99 6.23
CA THR A 58 -6.12 -13.17 6.87
C THR A 58 -6.23 -12.97 8.38
N THR A 59 -5.15 -12.53 9.04
CA THR A 59 -5.16 -12.26 10.49
C THR A 59 -6.15 -11.15 10.87
N LEU A 60 -6.24 -10.08 10.06
CA LEU A 60 -7.19 -8.99 10.27
C LEU A 60 -8.65 -9.39 10.02
N THR A 61 -8.89 -10.33 9.11
CA THR A 61 -10.24 -10.90 8.89
C THR A 61 -10.69 -11.64 10.14
N THR A 62 -9.83 -12.50 10.70
CA THR A 62 -10.06 -13.17 11.99
C THR A 62 -10.29 -12.16 13.11
N PHE A 63 -9.46 -11.13 13.18
CA PHE A 63 -9.61 -10.05 14.16
C PHE A 63 -10.98 -9.37 14.06
N SER A 64 -11.41 -9.07 12.83
CA SER A 64 -12.70 -8.43 12.55
C SER A 64 -13.86 -9.30 13.00
N GLN A 65 -13.83 -10.61 12.73
CA GLN A 65 -14.86 -11.55 13.18
C GLN A 65 -14.96 -11.61 14.71
N LEU A 66 -13.82 -11.65 15.41
CA LEU A 66 -13.79 -11.59 16.88
C LEU A 66 -14.36 -10.28 17.40
N PHE A 67 -14.00 -9.16 16.75
CA PHE A 67 -14.46 -7.82 17.12
C PHE A 67 -15.98 -7.67 16.94
N GLU A 68 -16.52 -8.08 15.79
CA GLU A 68 -17.96 -8.05 15.49
C GLU A 68 -18.76 -8.86 16.50
N HIS A 69 -18.30 -10.07 16.82
CA HIS A 69 -18.94 -10.91 17.82
C HIS A 69 -18.87 -10.29 19.22
N SER A 70 -17.69 -9.81 19.62
CA SER A 70 -17.43 -9.26 20.95
C SER A 70 -18.22 -7.98 21.25
N PHE A 71 -18.44 -7.15 20.23
CA PHE A 71 -19.09 -5.83 20.40
C PHE A 71 -20.48 -5.76 19.77
N HIS A 72 -21.03 -6.88 19.31
CA HIS A 72 -22.34 -6.98 18.67
C HIS A 72 -22.54 -5.97 17.53
N ILE A 73 -21.50 -5.76 16.74
CA ILE A 73 -21.54 -4.83 15.62
C ILE A 73 -22.24 -5.53 14.44
N GLN A 74 -23.36 -4.96 14.02
CA GLN A 74 -24.04 -5.35 12.78
C GLN A 74 -23.66 -4.36 11.68
N GLY A 75 -22.93 -4.79 10.66
CA GLY A 75 -22.50 -3.91 9.58
C GLY A 75 -21.74 -4.60 8.46
N VAL A 76 -21.28 -3.80 7.50
CA VAL A 76 -20.39 -4.25 6.43
C VAL A 76 -18.96 -3.99 6.90
N VAL A 77 -18.14 -5.05 6.99
CA VAL A 77 -16.70 -4.88 7.22
C VAL A 77 -16.13 -4.06 6.06
N PRO A 78 -15.49 -2.90 6.33
CA PRO A 78 -14.85 -2.10 5.29
C PRO A 78 -13.67 -2.87 4.69
N ASN A 79 -13.94 -3.67 3.66
CA ASN A 79 -12.95 -4.46 2.94
C ASN A 79 -12.90 -3.99 1.48
N THR A 80 -11.80 -3.33 1.14
CA THR A 80 -11.59 -2.73 -0.17
C THR A 80 -11.60 -3.77 -1.28
N ASP A 81 -11.03 -4.96 -1.06
CA ASP A 81 -10.98 -6.04 -2.05
C ASP A 81 -12.37 -6.58 -2.37
N ALA A 82 -13.16 -6.87 -1.33
CA ALA A 82 -14.51 -7.37 -1.47
C ALA A 82 -15.42 -6.35 -2.18
N MET A 83 -15.32 -5.07 -1.81
CA MET A 83 -16.10 -4.00 -2.46
C MET A 83 -15.68 -3.79 -3.91
N ALA A 84 -14.37 -3.82 -4.21
CA ALA A 84 -13.88 -3.70 -5.57
C ALA A 84 -14.32 -4.87 -6.45
N ALA A 85 -14.35 -6.10 -5.93
CA ALA A 85 -14.84 -7.27 -6.64
C ALA A 85 -16.35 -7.15 -6.95
N LEU A 86 -17.14 -6.70 -5.98
CA LEU A 86 -18.58 -6.45 -6.18
C LEU A 86 -18.83 -5.36 -7.23
N ALA A 87 -18.06 -4.27 -7.17
CA ALA A 87 -18.12 -3.19 -8.16
C ALA A 87 -17.76 -3.70 -9.56
N GLN A 88 -16.71 -4.51 -9.71
CA GLN A 88 -16.31 -5.07 -10.99
C GLN A 88 -17.34 -6.03 -11.59
N LYS A 89 -18.06 -6.78 -10.75
CA LYS A 89 -19.14 -7.67 -11.21
C LYS A 89 -20.22 -6.93 -12.00
N ASN A 90 -20.57 -5.71 -11.56
CA ASN A 90 -21.68 -4.93 -12.13
C ASN A 90 -21.21 -3.79 -13.07
N TYR A 91 -19.98 -3.29 -12.88
CA TYR A 91 -19.45 -2.11 -13.58
C TYR A 91 -18.07 -2.34 -14.22
N GLY A 92 -17.66 -3.59 -14.42
CA GLY A 92 -16.30 -3.96 -14.84
C GLY A 92 -15.80 -3.26 -16.10
N THR A 93 -16.63 -3.10 -17.13
CA THR A 93 -16.27 -2.38 -18.35
C THR A 93 -15.93 -0.92 -18.09
N ALA A 94 -16.77 -0.21 -17.34
CA ALA A 94 -16.53 1.19 -16.97
C ALA A 94 -15.27 1.32 -16.09
N THR A 95 -15.11 0.42 -15.12
CA THR A 95 -13.93 0.34 -14.24
C THR A 95 -12.62 0.19 -15.04
N ALA A 96 -12.58 -0.73 -16.00
CA ALA A 96 -11.40 -0.97 -16.82
C ALA A 96 -11.09 0.23 -17.73
N MET A 97 -12.10 0.81 -18.35
CA MET A 97 -11.94 1.99 -19.20
C MET A 97 -11.46 3.21 -18.42
N ILE A 98 -12.03 3.47 -17.24
CA ILE A 98 -11.58 4.55 -16.34
C ILE A 98 -10.13 4.33 -15.92
N MET A 99 -9.75 3.10 -15.57
CA MET A 99 -8.38 2.78 -15.16
C MET A 99 -7.35 3.09 -16.27
N VAL A 100 -7.61 2.61 -17.49
CA VAL A 100 -6.69 2.81 -18.63
C VAL A 100 -6.62 4.28 -19.03
N LEU A 101 -7.77 4.92 -19.24
CA LEU A 101 -7.80 6.33 -19.64
C LEU A 101 -7.28 7.24 -18.52
N GLY A 102 -7.55 6.91 -17.26
CA GLY A 102 -7.05 7.63 -16.09
C GLY A 102 -5.53 7.59 -15.99
N MET A 103 -4.91 6.45 -16.30
CA MET A 103 -3.44 6.36 -16.42
C MET A 103 -2.90 7.24 -17.56
N LEU A 104 -3.57 7.28 -18.71
CA LEU A 104 -3.18 8.18 -19.80
C LEU A 104 -3.29 9.65 -19.37
N PHE A 105 -4.37 10.03 -18.69
CA PHE A 105 -4.53 11.36 -18.09
C PHE A 105 -3.43 11.65 -17.05
N ASN A 106 -3.06 10.70 -16.21
CA ASN A 106 -1.93 10.85 -15.27
C ASN A 106 -0.62 11.19 -15.99
N ILE A 107 -0.29 10.46 -17.05
CA ILE A 107 0.91 10.71 -17.87
C ILE A 107 0.85 12.09 -18.53
N VAL A 108 -0.29 12.45 -19.15
CA VAL A 108 -0.47 13.75 -19.80
C VAL A 108 -0.33 14.88 -18.79
N LEU A 109 -1.00 14.80 -17.64
CA LEU A 109 -0.91 15.78 -16.58
C LEU A 109 0.52 15.88 -16.02
N ALA A 110 1.20 14.76 -15.80
CA ALA A 110 2.59 14.79 -15.36
C ALA A 110 3.52 15.43 -16.41
N ARG A 111 3.19 15.33 -17.70
CA ARG A 111 3.96 15.97 -18.77
C ARG A 111 3.76 17.49 -18.80
N ILE A 112 2.53 17.97 -18.75
CA ILE A 112 2.20 19.39 -18.95
C ILE A 112 2.23 20.23 -17.67
N THR A 113 2.00 19.62 -16.50
CA THR A 113 1.99 20.32 -15.21
C THR A 113 3.34 20.22 -14.50
N PRO A 114 3.62 21.06 -13.47
CA PRO A 114 4.81 20.89 -12.62
C PRO A 114 4.76 19.64 -11.72
N LEU A 115 3.63 18.94 -11.68
CA LEU A 115 3.43 17.78 -10.82
C LEU A 115 3.94 16.51 -11.51
N LYS A 116 5.24 16.27 -11.41
CA LYS A 116 5.95 15.19 -12.11
C LYS A 116 5.81 13.82 -11.42
N TYR A 117 4.59 13.31 -11.28
CA TYR A 117 4.31 12.04 -10.59
C TYR A 117 3.58 11.05 -11.50
N ILE A 118 4.15 9.86 -11.66
CA ILE A 118 3.50 8.73 -12.36
C ILE A 118 3.09 7.71 -11.32
N PHE A 119 1.80 7.41 -11.25
CA PHE A 119 1.24 6.59 -10.20
C PHE A 119 1.25 5.12 -10.59
N LEU A 120 2.10 4.33 -9.93
CA LEU A 120 2.40 2.94 -10.31
C LEU A 120 1.70 1.90 -9.42
N THR A 121 0.85 2.34 -8.49
CA THR A 121 0.11 1.43 -7.60
C THR A 121 -1.17 0.92 -8.26
N GLY A 122 -1.01 -0.05 -9.16
CA GLY A 122 -2.09 -0.53 -10.05
C GLY A 122 -3.36 -1.03 -9.34
N HIS A 123 -3.23 -1.77 -8.24
CA HIS A 123 -4.38 -2.29 -7.49
C HIS A 123 -5.21 -1.17 -6.85
N HIS A 124 -4.56 -0.11 -6.34
CA HIS A 124 -5.27 1.08 -5.88
C HIS A 124 -5.94 1.83 -7.03
N THR A 125 -5.29 1.93 -8.19
CA THR A 125 -5.91 2.51 -9.39
C THR A 125 -7.19 1.76 -9.79
N LEU A 126 -7.18 0.43 -9.69
CA LEU A 126 -8.36 -0.41 -9.92
C LEU A 126 -9.46 -0.17 -8.89
N TYR A 127 -9.13 -0.06 -7.60
CA TYR A 127 -10.12 0.21 -6.56
C TYR A 127 -10.77 1.58 -6.73
N MET A 128 -9.96 2.61 -7.02
CA MET A 128 -10.45 3.95 -7.25
C MET A 128 -11.26 4.05 -8.55
N SER A 129 -10.82 3.37 -9.62
CA SER A 129 -11.59 3.32 -10.87
C SER A 129 -12.93 2.62 -10.68
N ALA A 130 -12.97 1.53 -9.90
CA ALA A 130 -14.20 0.81 -9.57
C ALA A 130 -15.16 1.68 -8.75
N MET A 131 -14.63 2.39 -7.75
CA MET A 131 -15.40 3.32 -6.92
C MET A 131 -15.99 4.47 -7.77
N LEU A 132 -15.18 5.09 -8.64
CA LEU A 132 -15.64 6.14 -9.54
C LEU A 132 -16.68 5.62 -10.55
N ALA A 133 -16.49 4.42 -11.09
CA ALA A 133 -17.44 3.78 -11.98
C ALA A 133 -18.80 3.60 -11.30
N VAL A 134 -18.82 3.09 -10.06
CA VAL A 134 -20.05 2.92 -9.28
C VAL A 134 -20.70 4.26 -8.99
N ILE A 135 -19.97 5.21 -8.41
CA ILE A 135 -20.53 6.51 -7.97
C ILE A 135 -21.12 7.28 -9.15
N LEU A 136 -20.39 7.36 -10.28
CA LEU A 136 -20.85 8.11 -11.44
C LEU A 136 -22.02 7.40 -12.15
N SER A 137 -22.00 6.05 -12.23
CA SER A 137 -23.09 5.30 -12.86
C SER A 137 -24.37 5.38 -12.03
N VAL A 138 -24.28 5.17 -10.71
CA VAL A 138 -25.43 5.29 -9.79
C VAL A 138 -25.92 6.74 -9.69
N GLY A 139 -25.01 7.71 -9.85
CA GLY A 139 -25.35 9.13 -9.97
C GLY A 139 -26.12 9.51 -11.23
N GLY A 140 -26.43 8.56 -12.12
CA GLY A 140 -27.28 8.76 -13.30
C GLY A 140 -26.56 9.28 -14.53
N LEU A 141 -25.22 9.28 -14.54
CA LEU A 141 -24.46 9.70 -15.73
C LEU A 141 -24.53 8.64 -16.82
N THR A 142 -24.53 9.09 -18.08
CA THR A 142 -24.47 8.17 -19.22
C THR A 142 -23.10 7.50 -19.30
N PRO A 143 -22.97 6.31 -19.92
CA PRO A 143 -21.71 5.55 -19.95
C PRO A 143 -20.50 6.35 -20.47
N PHE A 144 -20.73 7.22 -21.47
CA PHE A 144 -19.68 8.10 -21.98
C PHE A 144 -19.15 9.05 -20.90
N TRP A 145 -20.05 9.72 -20.17
CA TRP A 145 -19.67 10.68 -19.14
C TRP A 145 -19.07 10.01 -17.89
N VAL A 146 -19.56 8.83 -17.52
CA VAL A 146 -18.94 8.00 -16.46
C VAL A 146 -17.46 7.79 -16.74
N VAL A 147 -17.14 7.38 -17.96
CA VAL A 147 -15.77 7.07 -18.36
C VAL A 147 -14.93 8.34 -18.48
N ALA A 148 -15.44 9.36 -19.17
CA ALA A 148 -14.70 10.59 -19.42
C ALA A 148 -14.36 11.32 -18.11
N LEU A 149 -15.36 11.51 -17.24
CA LEU A 149 -15.16 12.19 -15.95
C LEU A 149 -14.39 11.30 -14.97
N GLY A 150 -14.70 9.99 -14.92
CA GLY A 150 -13.98 9.05 -14.07
C GLY A 150 -12.49 9.01 -14.40
N ALA A 151 -12.12 8.95 -15.68
CA ALA A 151 -10.73 8.98 -16.13
C ALA A 151 -10.03 10.30 -15.79
N ALA A 152 -10.69 11.44 -16.03
CA ALA A 152 -10.13 12.75 -15.72
C ALA A 152 -9.91 12.93 -14.20
N ILE A 153 -10.89 12.55 -13.38
CA ILE A 153 -10.80 12.59 -11.91
C ILE A 153 -9.69 11.67 -11.43
N LEU A 154 -9.65 10.41 -11.90
CA LEU A 154 -8.64 9.45 -11.51
C LEU A 154 -7.23 9.94 -11.87
N GLY A 155 -7.02 10.40 -13.11
CA GLY A 155 -5.72 10.91 -13.56
C GLY A 155 -5.28 12.13 -12.76
N ALA A 156 -6.19 13.04 -12.42
CA ALA A 156 -5.90 14.19 -11.56
C ALA A 156 -5.52 13.73 -10.14
N MET A 157 -6.26 12.81 -9.55
CA MET A 157 -5.96 12.25 -8.23
C MET A 157 -4.59 11.55 -8.21
N MET A 158 -4.23 10.82 -9.26
CA MET A 158 -2.93 10.14 -9.40
C MET A 158 -1.74 11.10 -9.41
N VAL A 159 -1.95 12.38 -9.76
CA VAL A 159 -0.92 13.43 -9.72
C VAL A 159 -0.97 14.24 -8.44
N VAL A 160 -2.17 14.61 -7.97
CA VAL A 160 -2.37 15.44 -6.77
C VAL A 160 -2.04 14.68 -5.50
N SER A 161 -2.44 13.40 -5.42
CA SER A 161 -2.28 12.58 -4.21
C SER A 161 -0.81 12.41 -3.79
N PRO A 162 0.14 12.08 -4.70
CA PRO A 162 1.55 12.09 -4.34
C PRO A 162 2.08 13.50 -4.07
N ALA A 163 1.60 14.51 -4.80
CA ALA A 163 2.08 15.88 -4.67
C ALA A 163 1.85 16.48 -3.29
N ILE A 164 0.65 16.30 -2.73
CA ILE A 164 0.30 16.83 -1.39
C ILE A 164 1.13 16.17 -0.28
N LEU A 165 1.59 14.94 -0.49
CA LEU A 165 2.40 14.20 0.49
C LEU A 165 3.90 14.37 0.28
N GLN A 166 4.36 14.76 -0.90
CA GLN A 166 5.79 14.78 -1.22
C GLN A 166 6.67 15.55 -0.21
N PRO A 167 6.25 16.70 0.37
CA PRO A 167 7.03 17.36 1.42
C PRO A 167 7.27 16.47 2.66
N PHE A 168 6.31 15.60 2.99
CA PHE A 168 6.41 14.67 4.11
C PHE A 168 7.12 13.38 3.70
N THR A 169 6.82 12.84 2.52
CA THR A 169 7.51 11.68 1.95
C THR A 169 9.02 11.91 1.92
N ARG A 170 9.50 13.05 1.39
CA ARG A 170 10.93 13.42 1.39
C ARG A 170 11.55 13.46 2.78
N LYS A 171 10.82 13.91 3.79
CA LYS A 171 11.30 13.93 5.19
C LYS A 171 11.38 12.54 5.80
N ILE A 172 10.51 11.64 5.39
CA ILE A 172 10.50 10.24 5.85
C ILE A 172 11.60 9.46 5.14
N THR A 173 11.69 9.57 3.81
CA THR A 173 12.61 8.83 2.95
C THR A 173 14.04 9.37 2.95
N GLY A 174 14.21 10.67 3.20
CA GLY A 174 15.49 11.36 3.07
C GLY A 174 15.94 11.55 1.61
N THR A 175 15.12 11.19 0.63
CA THR A 175 15.40 11.35 -0.80
C THR A 175 14.17 11.84 -1.55
N ASP A 176 14.35 12.33 -2.78
CA ASP A 176 13.28 12.80 -3.66
C ASP A 176 13.08 11.88 -4.88
N ASP A 177 13.57 10.65 -4.79
CA ASP A 177 13.62 9.69 -5.91
C ASP A 177 12.30 8.94 -6.12
N LEU A 178 11.40 8.98 -5.13
CA LEU A 178 10.09 8.33 -5.17
C LEU A 178 9.04 9.20 -4.50
N ALA A 179 7.78 8.91 -4.81
CA ALA A 179 6.61 9.52 -4.18
C ALA A 179 5.66 8.45 -3.62
N LEU A 180 4.70 8.87 -2.81
CA LEU A 180 3.69 7.96 -2.24
C LEU A 180 2.44 7.96 -3.13
N GLY A 181 2.19 6.85 -3.82
CA GLY A 181 1.06 6.62 -4.70
C GLY A 181 -0.05 5.82 -4.01
N HIS A 182 -0.84 6.48 -3.16
CA HIS A 182 -1.94 5.83 -2.44
C HIS A 182 -3.11 6.80 -2.22
N PHE A 183 -4.35 6.38 -2.46
CA PHE A 183 -5.51 7.29 -2.41
C PHE A 183 -6.01 7.67 -1.01
N GLY A 184 -5.52 7.00 0.04
CA GLY A 184 -5.67 7.43 1.43
C GLY A 184 -4.84 8.68 1.80
N SER A 185 -4.31 9.41 0.81
CA SER A 185 -3.34 10.49 1.04
C SER A 185 -3.87 11.67 1.84
N THR A 186 -5.18 11.94 1.82
CA THR A 186 -5.77 12.98 2.65
C THR A 186 -5.68 12.64 4.13
N GLY A 187 -5.92 11.37 4.50
CA GLY A 187 -5.73 10.88 5.87
C GLY A 187 -4.26 10.99 6.30
N TYR A 188 -3.33 10.59 5.45
CA TYR A 188 -1.89 10.74 5.73
C TYR A 188 -1.48 12.19 5.90
N LEU A 189 -2.02 13.09 5.06
CA LEU A 189 -1.76 14.52 5.15
C LEU A 189 -2.28 15.08 6.47
N LEU A 190 -3.50 14.74 6.87
CA LEU A 190 -4.08 15.18 8.14
C LEU A 190 -3.22 14.71 9.32
N SER A 191 -2.82 13.44 9.34
CA SER A 191 -1.94 12.92 10.39
C SER A 191 -0.58 13.61 10.40
N ALA A 192 -0.03 13.94 9.24
CA ALA A 192 1.21 14.70 9.13
C ALA A 192 1.08 16.15 9.62
N LEU A 193 -0.05 16.80 9.36
CA LEU A 193 -0.35 18.16 9.81
C LEU A 193 -0.57 18.20 11.33
N VAL A 194 -1.34 17.25 11.87
CA VAL A 194 -1.52 17.08 13.32
C VAL A 194 -0.17 16.85 13.98
N GLY A 195 0.61 15.87 13.49
CA GLY A 195 1.95 15.60 14.02
C GLY A 195 2.89 16.80 13.94
N LYS A 196 2.79 17.64 12.90
CA LYS A 196 3.53 18.90 12.80
C LYS A 196 3.07 19.95 13.81
N ALA A 197 1.77 20.03 14.10
CA ALA A 197 1.19 21.02 15.00
C ALA A 197 1.50 20.72 16.46
N ILE A 198 1.31 19.48 16.91
CA ILE A 198 1.44 19.10 18.33
C ILE A 198 2.78 18.43 18.68
N GLY A 199 3.52 17.95 17.67
CA GLY A 199 4.71 17.11 17.86
C GLY A 199 6.05 17.84 17.96
N LYS A 200 6.05 19.16 18.07
CA LYS A 200 7.28 19.96 18.04
C LYS A 200 8.10 19.68 19.30
N GLY A 201 9.27 19.05 19.13
CA GLY A 201 10.19 18.73 20.22
C GLY A 201 10.03 17.33 20.82
N SER A 202 8.99 16.58 20.44
CA SER A 202 8.80 15.19 20.88
C SER A 202 9.85 14.26 20.27
N PRO A 203 10.36 13.25 20.99
CA PRO A 203 11.22 12.23 20.41
C PRO A 203 10.41 11.33 19.47
N SER A 204 11.06 10.84 18.40
CA SER A 204 10.48 9.76 17.59
C SER A 204 10.37 8.49 18.44
N ILE A 205 9.33 7.67 18.24
CA ILE A 205 9.21 6.38 18.93
C ILE A 205 10.40 5.45 18.64
N GLU A 206 10.99 5.58 17.43
CA GLU A 206 12.20 4.86 17.00
C GLU A 206 13.48 5.30 17.76
N GLU A 207 13.47 6.49 18.36
CA GLU A 207 14.60 7.08 19.10
C GLU A 207 14.41 6.99 20.63
N LEU A 208 13.32 6.38 21.06
CA LEU A 208 12.93 6.33 22.46
C LEU A 208 13.88 5.41 23.23
N LYS A 209 14.55 5.97 24.24
CA LYS A 209 15.45 5.20 25.12
C LYS A 209 14.62 4.42 26.12
N VAL A 210 14.41 3.14 25.85
CA VAL A 210 13.75 2.22 26.78
C VAL A 210 14.74 1.68 27.82
N PRO A 211 14.28 1.39 29.06
CA PRO A 211 15.12 0.76 30.07
C PRO A 211 15.60 -0.62 29.60
N LYS A 212 16.73 -1.11 30.13
CA LYS A 212 17.37 -2.37 29.68
C LYS A 212 16.41 -3.57 29.69
N SER A 213 15.48 -3.63 30.65
CA SER A 213 14.46 -4.69 30.75
C SER A 213 13.47 -4.70 29.59
N LEU A 214 13.21 -3.56 28.96
CA LEU A 214 12.28 -3.40 27.83
C LEU A 214 13.00 -3.22 26.50
N ASN A 215 14.30 -3.50 26.44
CA ASN A 215 15.11 -3.26 25.24
C ASN A 215 14.66 -4.11 24.03
N PHE A 216 13.93 -5.22 24.27
CA PHE A 216 13.31 -6.01 23.21
C PHE A 216 12.25 -5.23 22.42
N LEU A 217 11.63 -4.19 23.00
CA LEU A 217 10.66 -3.32 22.30
C LEU A 217 11.31 -2.47 21.20
N ARG A 218 12.64 -2.41 21.13
CA ARG A 218 13.37 -1.76 20.03
C ARG A 218 13.44 -2.63 18.78
N ASP A 219 13.17 -3.92 18.90
CA ASP A 219 12.92 -4.76 17.73
C ASP A 219 11.47 -4.54 17.28
N SER A 220 11.32 -3.95 16.10
CA SER A 220 10.03 -3.62 15.51
C SER A 220 9.11 -4.84 15.40
N SER A 221 9.68 -6.02 15.08
CA SER A 221 8.91 -7.26 14.93
C SER A 221 8.37 -7.73 16.27
N VAL A 222 9.18 -7.60 17.34
CA VAL A 222 8.78 -7.93 18.71
C VAL A 222 7.76 -6.93 19.25
N ALA A 223 7.94 -5.64 18.99
CA ALA A 223 6.97 -4.62 19.42
C ALA A 223 5.61 -4.80 18.74
N ILE A 224 5.59 -5.09 17.43
CA ILE A 224 4.36 -5.35 16.67
C ILE A 224 3.66 -6.61 17.18
N SER A 225 4.41 -7.71 17.38
CA SER A 225 3.82 -8.96 17.86
C SER A 225 3.20 -8.82 19.24
N LEU A 226 3.88 -8.13 20.17
CA LEU A 226 3.36 -7.88 21.51
C LEU A 226 2.12 -6.98 21.50
N THR A 227 2.12 -5.94 20.67
CA THR A 227 0.96 -5.05 20.53
C THR A 227 -0.25 -5.81 20.02
N MET A 228 -0.08 -6.58 18.93
CA MET A 228 -1.16 -7.40 18.39
C MET A 228 -1.60 -8.49 19.36
N MET A 229 -0.67 -9.06 20.13
CA MET A 229 -0.97 -10.06 21.16
C MET A 229 -1.89 -9.49 22.23
N ILE A 230 -1.63 -8.28 22.71
CA ILE A 230 -2.53 -7.63 23.68
C ILE A 230 -3.92 -7.44 23.08
N LEU A 231 -4.01 -6.94 21.84
CA LEU A 231 -5.30 -6.71 21.18
C LEU A 231 -6.09 -8.01 20.96
N PHE A 232 -5.45 -9.05 20.39
CA PHE A 232 -6.09 -10.34 20.20
C PHE A 232 -6.48 -10.99 21.52
N LEU A 233 -5.65 -10.93 22.56
CA LEU A 233 -5.96 -11.48 23.88
C LEU A 233 -7.20 -10.83 24.48
N ILE A 234 -7.31 -9.50 24.41
CA ILE A 234 -8.51 -8.79 24.87
C ILE A 234 -9.74 -9.28 24.10
N LEU A 235 -9.66 -9.38 22.77
CA LEU A 235 -10.79 -9.82 21.97
C LEU A 235 -11.21 -11.27 22.23
N VAL A 236 -10.28 -12.21 22.33
CA VAL A 236 -10.65 -13.62 22.59
C VAL A 236 -11.21 -13.80 24.00
N LEU A 237 -10.80 -12.96 24.97
CA LEU A 237 -11.37 -12.95 26.31
C LEU A 237 -12.81 -12.43 26.31
N VAL A 238 -13.08 -11.36 25.56
CA VAL A 238 -14.44 -10.78 25.45
C VAL A 238 -15.37 -11.67 24.62
N ALA A 239 -14.89 -12.19 23.49
CA ALA A 239 -15.64 -13.11 22.63
C ALA A 239 -15.98 -14.43 23.35
N GLY A 240 -15.17 -14.82 24.33
CA GLY A 240 -15.37 -15.99 25.16
C GLY A 240 -14.83 -17.28 24.53
N LYS A 241 -14.32 -18.16 25.40
CA LYS A 241 -13.68 -19.43 25.04
C LYS A 241 -14.50 -20.26 24.05
N ASN A 242 -15.80 -20.45 24.34
CA ASN A 242 -16.65 -21.34 23.55
C ASN A 242 -16.77 -20.89 22.10
N PHE A 243 -17.00 -19.59 21.86
CA PHE A 243 -17.09 -19.04 20.52
C PHE A 243 -15.77 -19.17 19.76
N VAL A 244 -14.66 -18.79 20.39
CA VAL A 244 -13.35 -18.83 19.73
C VAL A 244 -12.97 -20.26 19.36
N GLU A 245 -13.09 -21.20 20.29
CA GLU A 245 -12.66 -22.60 20.09
C GLU A 245 -13.52 -23.34 19.06
N THR A 246 -14.83 -23.05 18.99
CA THR A 246 -15.75 -23.73 18.08
C THR A 246 -15.82 -23.09 16.69
N SER A 247 -15.74 -21.76 16.61
CA SER A 247 -16.12 -21.02 15.41
C SER A 247 -14.96 -20.37 14.69
N ILE A 248 -13.83 -20.13 15.37
CA ILE A 248 -12.73 -19.31 14.82
C ILE A 248 -11.40 -20.06 14.81
N SER A 249 -11.02 -20.71 15.92
CA SER A 249 -9.68 -21.30 16.07
C SER A 249 -9.57 -22.75 15.60
N GLY A 250 -10.67 -23.36 15.14
CA GLY A 250 -10.69 -24.75 14.68
C GLY A 250 -10.39 -25.76 15.79
N GLY A 251 -10.86 -25.50 17.02
CA GLY A 251 -10.63 -26.36 18.19
C GLY A 251 -9.33 -26.08 18.95
N GLN A 252 -8.49 -25.15 18.48
CA GLN A 252 -7.29 -24.74 19.21
C GLN A 252 -7.66 -23.87 20.42
N ASN A 253 -6.92 -24.02 21.53
CA ASN A 253 -7.09 -23.17 22.72
C ASN A 253 -7.09 -21.67 22.38
N PHE A 254 -8.08 -20.93 22.89
CA PHE A 254 -8.30 -19.52 22.52
C PHE A 254 -7.12 -18.58 22.82
N ILE A 255 -6.34 -18.82 23.88
CA ILE A 255 -5.16 -18.01 24.23
C ILE A 255 -4.01 -18.31 23.27
N ILE A 256 -3.73 -19.59 23.02
CA ILE A 256 -2.69 -20.00 22.08
C ILE A 256 -3.02 -19.50 20.68
N PHE A 257 -4.29 -19.57 20.29
CA PHE A 257 -4.76 -19.00 19.03
C PHE A 257 -4.45 -17.51 18.93
N ALA A 258 -4.80 -16.72 19.94
CA ALA A 258 -4.50 -15.28 19.98
C ALA A 258 -2.99 -15.00 19.84
N ILE A 259 -2.14 -15.75 20.54
CA ILE A 259 -0.67 -15.60 20.46
C ILE A 259 -0.17 -15.90 19.05
N ILE A 260 -0.60 -17.01 18.45
CA ILE A 260 -0.19 -17.41 17.10
C ILE A 260 -0.65 -16.39 16.07
N GLN A 261 -1.91 -15.95 16.09
CA GLN A 261 -2.43 -14.93 15.17
C GLN A 261 -1.63 -13.63 15.23
N SER A 262 -1.21 -13.24 16.43
CA SER A 262 -0.43 -12.02 16.66
C SER A 262 1.01 -12.13 16.13
N LEU A 263 1.64 -13.28 16.31
CA LEU A 263 2.96 -13.57 15.73
C LEU A 263 2.89 -13.67 14.20
N THR A 264 1.83 -14.29 13.67
CA THR A 264 1.56 -14.39 12.23
C THR A 264 1.38 -13.01 11.61
N PHE A 265 0.67 -12.09 12.28
CA PHE A 265 0.56 -10.70 11.83
C PHE A 265 1.94 -10.03 11.74
N ALA A 266 2.74 -10.13 12.80
CA ALA A 266 4.09 -9.54 12.83
C ALA A 266 5.01 -10.13 11.76
N ALA A 267 4.94 -11.44 11.53
CA ALA A 267 5.66 -12.11 10.44
C ALA A 267 5.23 -11.60 9.06
N GLY A 268 3.92 -11.40 8.84
CA GLY A 268 3.38 -10.77 7.64
C GLY A 268 3.97 -9.38 7.40
N VAL A 269 4.04 -8.53 8.43
CA VAL A 269 4.66 -7.20 8.34
C VAL A 269 6.14 -7.31 7.95
N TRP A 270 6.89 -8.22 8.57
CA TRP A 270 8.31 -8.42 8.25
C TRP A 270 8.50 -8.84 6.79
N ILE A 271 7.67 -9.78 6.30
CA ILE A 271 7.70 -10.25 4.91
C ILE A 271 7.43 -9.09 3.94
N ILE A 272 6.44 -8.22 4.22
CA ILE A 272 6.18 -7.01 3.43
C ILE A 272 7.44 -6.15 3.35
N LEU A 273 8.09 -5.86 4.48
CA LEU A 273 9.27 -5.00 4.52
C LEU A 273 10.44 -5.59 3.73
N ALA A 274 10.59 -6.92 3.73
CA ALA A 274 11.59 -7.61 2.92
C ALA A 274 11.30 -7.48 1.41
N GLY A 275 10.04 -7.69 1.00
CA GLY A 275 9.59 -7.54 -0.39
C GLY A 275 9.78 -6.12 -0.91
N VAL A 276 9.32 -5.12 -0.14
CA VAL A 276 9.47 -3.69 -0.46
C VAL A 276 10.91 -3.31 -0.75
N ARG A 277 11.85 -3.77 0.09
CA ARG A 277 13.28 -3.46 -0.09
C ARG A 277 13.79 -3.96 -1.43
N MET A 278 13.38 -5.15 -1.84
CA MET A 278 13.79 -5.76 -3.11
C MET A 278 13.17 -5.00 -4.29
N VAL A 279 11.89 -4.65 -4.20
CA VAL A 279 11.17 -3.91 -5.24
C VAL A 279 11.77 -2.52 -5.47
N ILE A 280 11.98 -1.73 -4.42
CA ILE A 280 12.52 -0.36 -4.55
C ILE A 280 13.91 -0.36 -5.19
N ALA A 281 14.75 -1.35 -4.85
CA ALA A 281 16.12 -1.43 -5.33
C ALA A 281 16.21 -1.53 -6.87
N GLU A 282 15.20 -2.13 -7.51
CA GLU A 282 15.16 -2.35 -8.95
C GLU A 282 14.23 -1.37 -9.68
N ILE A 283 13.07 -1.03 -9.07
CA ILE A 283 12.11 -0.10 -9.68
C ILE A 283 12.66 1.31 -9.81
N VAL A 284 13.31 1.84 -8.78
CA VAL A 284 13.75 3.25 -8.81
C VAL A 284 14.77 3.48 -9.94
N PRO A 285 15.81 2.63 -10.10
CA PRO A 285 16.68 2.71 -11.26
C PRO A 285 15.91 2.51 -12.57
N ALA A 286 15.09 1.46 -12.69
CA ALA A 286 14.38 1.16 -13.94
C ALA A 286 13.47 2.31 -14.40
N PHE A 287 12.76 2.93 -13.47
CA PHE A 287 11.84 4.02 -13.76
C PHE A 287 12.54 5.24 -14.35
N LYS A 288 13.78 5.53 -13.95
CA LYS A 288 14.58 6.61 -14.54
C LYS A 288 14.70 6.47 -16.06
N GLY A 289 14.91 5.25 -16.56
CA GLY A 289 14.96 4.97 -18.00
C GLY A 289 13.67 5.26 -18.77
N ILE A 290 12.52 5.10 -18.11
CA ILE A 290 11.21 5.41 -18.68
C ILE A 290 10.95 6.92 -18.58
N ALA A 291 11.19 7.51 -17.41
CA ALA A 291 11.01 8.93 -17.13
C ALA A 291 11.78 9.80 -18.14
N ASP A 292 13.05 9.49 -18.38
CA ASP A 292 13.92 10.25 -19.30
C ASP A 292 13.35 10.33 -20.73
N LYS A 293 12.51 9.38 -21.16
CA LYS A 293 11.86 9.40 -22.48
C LYS A 293 10.41 9.88 -22.47
N LEU A 294 9.64 9.53 -21.44
CA LEU A 294 8.19 9.71 -21.43
C LEU A 294 7.77 11.04 -20.78
N VAL A 295 8.30 11.31 -19.58
CA VAL A 295 8.03 12.51 -18.78
C VAL A 295 9.30 12.87 -18.02
N LYS A 296 10.01 13.90 -18.51
CA LYS A 296 11.25 14.37 -17.91
C LYS A 296 11.04 14.71 -16.43
N ASP A 297 11.98 14.26 -15.59
CA ASP A 297 11.97 14.47 -14.13
C ASP A 297 10.77 13.83 -13.41
N ALA A 298 10.06 12.89 -14.04
CA ALA A 298 9.02 12.12 -13.38
C ALA A 298 9.57 11.32 -12.22
N LYS A 299 8.74 11.22 -11.17
CA LYS A 299 8.96 10.38 -10.00
C LYS A 299 7.96 9.24 -9.99
N PRO A 300 8.41 8.00 -9.72
CA PRO A 300 7.50 6.88 -9.52
C PRO A 300 6.77 7.08 -8.18
N ALA A 301 5.44 7.17 -8.23
CA ALA A 301 4.63 7.12 -7.03
C ALA A 301 4.28 5.66 -6.73
N LEU A 302 4.82 5.14 -5.64
CA LEU A 302 4.76 3.73 -5.24
C LEU A 302 3.89 3.56 -3.99
N ASP A 303 3.50 2.32 -3.73
CA ASP A 303 2.58 1.97 -2.65
C ASP A 303 3.10 2.33 -1.25
N CYS A 304 2.19 2.44 -0.27
CA CYS A 304 2.48 2.84 1.10
C CYS A 304 3.57 2.02 1.80
N PRO A 305 3.78 0.72 1.52
CA PRO A 305 4.86 0.01 2.18
C PRO A 305 6.26 0.55 1.86
N THR A 306 6.41 1.29 0.76
CA THR A 306 7.70 1.91 0.38
C THR A 306 8.20 2.96 1.36
N VAL A 307 7.33 3.57 2.17
CA VAL A 307 7.71 4.54 3.20
C VAL A 307 7.93 3.91 4.58
N PHE A 308 7.65 2.62 4.78
CA PHE A 308 7.77 1.98 6.10
C PHE A 308 9.22 1.74 6.52
N ARG A 309 10.15 1.61 5.57
CA ARG A 309 11.56 1.30 5.87
C ARG A 309 12.39 2.52 6.24
N SER A 310 11.95 3.71 5.86
CA SER A 310 12.87 4.80 5.52
C SER A 310 13.49 5.55 6.70
N ARG A 311 13.11 5.23 7.95
CA ARG A 311 13.61 5.94 9.14
C ARG A 311 14.71 5.27 9.94
N ARG A 312 15.05 4.01 9.67
CA ARG A 312 16.04 3.28 10.49
C ARG A 312 17.50 3.71 10.27
N MET A 313 17.78 4.74 9.44
CA MET A 313 19.15 5.02 9.00
C MET A 313 19.73 6.44 9.18
N ARG A 314 19.00 7.51 9.52
CA ARG A 314 19.66 8.82 9.73
C ARG A 314 18.99 9.69 10.80
N SER A 315 19.63 9.75 11.97
CA SER A 315 19.43 10.80 12.97
C SER A 315 20.05 12.11 12.46
N SER A 316 19.25 13.14 12.13
CA SER A 316 19.72 14.54 12.19
C SER A 316 18.65 15.60 11.89
N SER A 317 17.50 15.29 11.26
CA SER A 317 16.55 16.35 10.89
C SER A 317 15.40 16.54 11.88
N ALA A 318 15.48 17.65 12.62
CA ALA A 318 14.66 18.06 13.75
C ALA A 318 13.14 18.29 13.50
N SER A 319 12.61 18.20 12.28
CA SER A 319 11.25 18.70 11.98
C SER A 319 10.19 17.64 11.68
N CYS A 320 10.55 16.36 11.67
CA CYS A 320 9.61 15.28 11.42
C CYS A 320 9.70 14.34 12.62
N ARG A 321 9.03 14.67 13.72
CA ARG A 321 9.15 13.88 14.97
C ARG A 321 7.87 13.20 15.43
N VAL A 322 6.77 13.39 14.71
CA VAL A 322 5.49 12.71 14.99
C VAL A 322 4.88 12.21 13.68
N LEU A 323 5.13 10.92 13.42
CA LEU A 323 4.28 10.09 12.60
C LEU A 323 4.60 8.63 12.94
N PRO A 324 4.03 8.14 14.04
CA PRO A 324 3.62 6.75 14.09
C PRO A 324 2.20 6.71 14.65
N LEU A 325 1.21 6.59 13.78
CA LEU A 325 -0.18 6.15 14.05
C LEU A 325 -1.05 6.57 12.87
N VAL A 326 -0.90 5.87 11.75
CA VAL A 326 -2.04 5.57 10.87
C VAL A 326 -1.77 4.16 10.37
N TRP A 327 -2.13 3.20 11.22
CA TRP A 327 -2.48 1.85 10.82
C TRP A 327 -3.92 1.66 11.23
#